data_AF-A0A3D0ZZJ2-F1
#
_entry.id   AF-A0A3D0ZZJ2-F1
#
_cell.length_a   1.000
_cell.length_b   1.000
_cell.length_c   1.000
_cell.angle_alpha   90.00
_cell.angle_beta   90.00
_cell.angle_gamma   90.00
#
_symmetry.space_group_name_H-M   'P 1'
#
loop_
_entity.id
_entity.type
_entity.pdbx_description
1 polymer ?
#
loop_
_entity_poly.entity_id
_entity_poly.type
_entity_poly.pdbx_seq_one_letter_code
_entity_poly.pdbx_strand_id
1 'polypeptide(L)'
;MPDLMLLGIEEQVLELEPDENPGQVFPCMPCEGIHSELRAQLYAQLMGIFFDEAESLEQLTLEFGPYGPYVFKLDFTIVDHLAELAEDDIDTISANWADCADTSFLNLNDEDLQDLLKRFLFNLIHFCILTRQETLLSVFIYSEG
;
A
#
# COMPACT_ATOMS: atom_id res chain seq x y z
N MET A 1 -11.89 -11.13 -2.34
CA MET A 1 -11.87 -10.17 -1.20
C MET A 1 -11.36 -8.83 -1.73
N PRO A 2 -11.64 -7.65 -1.12
CA PRO A 2 -10.88 -6.45 -1.49
C PRO A 2 -9.40 -6.60 -1.09
N ASP A 3 -8.51 -5.98 -1.84
CA ASP A 3 -7.09 -5.91 -1.50
C ASP A 3 -6.89 -5.25 -0.12
N LEU A 4 -5.93 -5.76 0.63
CA LEU A 4 -5.60 -5.32 1.99
C LEU A 4 -4.12 -4.99 2.10
N MET A 5 -3.79 -3.91 2.80
CA MET A 5 -2.46 -3.74 3.37
C MET A 5 -2.42 -4.33 4.76
N LEU A 6 -1.38 -5.11 5.05
CA LEU A 6 -1.16 -5.84 6.29
C LEU A 6 0.10 -5.31 6.96
N LEU A 7 0.08 -5.24 8.29
CA LEU A 7 1.28 -5.06 9.11
C LEU A 7 1.58 -6.38 9.80
N GLY A 8 2.74 -6.98 9.52
CA GLY A 8 3.05 -8.31 10.04
C GLY A 8 4.54 -8.59 10.16
N ILE A 9 4.87 -9.63 10.93
CA ILE A 9 6.21 -10.23 10.92
C ILE A 9 6.28 -11.15 9.71
N GLU A 10 7.35 -11.03 8.93
CA GLU A 10 7.50 -11.76 7.66
C GLU A 10 7.35 -13.28 7.81
N GLU A 11 7.95 -13.87 8.84
CA GLU A 11 7.83 -15.31 9.12
C GLU A 11 6.37 -15.75 9.32
N GLN A 12 5.54 -14.92 9.95
CA GLN A 12 4.13 -15.22 10.18
C GLN A 12 3.30 -15.04 8.90
N VAL A 13 3.61 -14.02 8.10
CA VAL A 13 2.93 -13.79 6.82
C VAL A 13 3.22 -14.94 5.85
N LEU A 14 4.44 -15.48 5.86
CA LEU A 14 4.83 -16.65 5.06
C LEU A 14 4.09 -17.94 5.45
N GLU A 15 3.49 -17.99 6.63
CA GLU A 15 2.70 -19.13 7.12
C GLU A 15 1.20 -19.02 6.77
N LEU A 16 0.76 -17.95 6.10
CA LEU A 16 -0.63 -17.79 5.65
C LEU A 16 -1.09 -18.97 4.79
N GLU A 17 -2.27 -19.50 5.09
CA GLU A 17 -2.91 -20.54 4.28
C GLU A 17 -3.85 -19.93 3.22
N PRO A 18 -4.08 -20.60 2.06
CA PRO A 18 -4.88 -20.04 0.96
C PRO A 18 -6.33 -19.70 1.31
N ASP A 19 -6.91 -20.36 2.31
CA ASP A 19 -8.29 -20.16 2.78
C ASP A 19 -8.38 -19.30 4.05
N GLU A 20 -7.24 -18.84 4.58
CA GLU A 20 -7.18 -17.97 5.73
C GLU A 20 -7.48 -16.51 5.33
N ASN A 21 -8.33 -15.83 6.09
CA ASN A 21 -8.57 -14.41 5.88
C ASN A 21 -7.49 -13.59 6.61
N PRO A 22 -6.53 -12.96 5.91
CA PRO A 22 -5.45 -12.22 6.54
C PRO A 22 -5.94 -11.05 7.41
N GLY A 23 -7.11 -10.46 7.13
CA GLY A 23 -7.70 -9.40 7.95
C GLY A 23 -8.22 -9.87 9.32
N GLN A 24 -8.29 -11.18 9.57
CA GLN A 24 -8.58 -11.74 10.89
C GLN A 24 -7.31 -12.07 11.69
N VAL A 25 -6.14 -12.09 11.02
CA VAL A 25 -4.86 -12.55 11.58
C VAL A 25 -3.93 -11.37 11.85
N PHE A 26 -3.88 -10.41 10.92
CA PHE A 26 -2.97 -9.27 10.96
C PHE A 26 -3.74 -7.94 11.11
N PRO A 27 -3.16 -6.95 11.81
CA PRO A 27 -3.61 -5.57 11.65
C PRO A 27 -3.57 -5.17 10.17
N CYS A 28 -4.70 -4.66 9.66
CA CYS A 28 -4.84 -4.37 8.24
C CYS A 28 -5.63 -3.08 7.97
N MET A 29 -5.44 -2.53 6.78
CA MET A 29 -6.30 -1.51 6.20
C MET A 29 -6.77 -1.94 4.80
N PRO A 30 -8.01 -1.64 4.40
CA PRO A 30 -8.44 -1.88 3.02
C PRO A 30 -7.70 -0.95 2.06
N CYS A 31 -7.42 -1.43 0.85
CA CYS A 31 -6.89 -0.59 -0.23
C CYS A 31 -7.97 0.30 -0.87
N GLU A 32 -9.25 0.06 -0.60
CA GLU A 32 -10.38 0.92 -1.03
C GLU A 32 -10.41 1.23 -2.54
N GLY A 33 -9.98 0.28 -3.38
CA GLY A 33 -9.90 0.45 -4.83
C GLY A 33 -8.59 1.05 -5.34
N ILE A 34 -7.68 1.46 -4.45
CA ILE A 34 -6.34 1.91 -4.81
C ILE A 34 -5.49 0.69 -5.18
N HIS A 35 -5.53 0.35 -6.46
CA HIS A 35 -4.81 -0.78 -7.06
C HIS A 35 -3.30 -0.49 -7.22
N SER A 36 -2.55 -1.52 -7.62
CA SER A 36 -1.08 -1.47 -7.77
C SER A 36 -0.59 -0.31 -8.62
N GLU A 37 -1.15 -0.08 -9.81
CA GLU A 37 -0.71 1.04 -10.66
C GLU A 37 -0.91 2.41 -9.99
N LEU A 38 -2.02 2.59 -9.25
CA LEU A 38 -2.29 3.85 -8.55
C LEU A 38 -1.28 4.05 -7.40
N ARG A 39 -0.92 2.98 -6.69
CA ARG A 39 0.15 3.00 -5.67
C ARG A 39 1.53 3.23 -6.27
N ALA A 40 1.85 2.61 -7.41
CA ALA A 40 3.11 2.83 -8.12
C ALA A 40 3.26 4.30 -8.56
N GLN A 41 2.17 4.97 -8.96
CA GLN A 41 2.20 6.41 -9.23
C GLN A 41 2.52 7.24 -7.99
N LEU A 42 1.94 6.91 -6.84
CA LEU A 42 2.29 7.54 -5.56
C LEU A 42 3.77 7.33 -5.23
N TYR A 43 4.28 6.10 -5.36
CA TYR A 43 5.68 5.80 -5.06
C TYR A 43 6.63 6.51 -6.02
N ALA A 44 6.30 6.57 -7.32
CA ALA A 44 7.06 7.33 -8.31
C ALA A 44 7.12 8.82 -7.96
N GLN A 45 5.98 9.40 -7.57
CA GLN A 45 5.89 10.79 -7.14
C GLN A 45 6.76 11.08 -5.90
N LEU A 46 6.69 10.21 -4.89
CA LEU A 46 7.42 10.40 -3.62
C LEU A 46 8.92 10.19 -3.79
N MET A 47 9.33 9.16 -4.51
CA MET A 47 10.74 8.78 -4.66
C MET A 47 11.43 9.55 -5.79
N GLY A 48 10.69 10.22 -6.67
CA GLY A 48 11.24 10.90 -7.84
C GLY A 48 11.84 9.93 -8.88
N ILE A 49 11.21 8.77 -9.05
CA ILE A 49 11.65 7.67 -9.93
C ILE A 49 10.65 7.43 -11.06
N PHE A 50 11.02 6.63 -12.05
CA PHE A 50 10.09 6.24 -13.11
C PHE A 50 9.05 5.23 -12.61
N PHE A 51 7.93 5.14 -13.32
CA PHE A 51 6.81 4.26 -12.95
C PHE A 51 7.20 2.78 -12.89
N ASP A 52 8.01 2.31 -13.84
CA ASP A 52 8.50 0.92 -13.89
C ASP A 52 9.45 0.60 -12.72
N GLU A 53 10.23 1.58 -12.27
CA GLU A 53 11.03 1.45 -11.05
C GLU A 53 10.12 1.38 -9.81
N ALA A 54 9.06 2.19 -9.77
CA ALA A 54 8.10 2.22 -8.68
C ALA A 54 7.27 0.93 -8.56
N GLU A 55 6.94 0.27 -9.67
CA GLU A 55 6.27 -1.04 -9.67
C GLU A 55 7.10 -2.10 -8.94
N SER A 56 8.44 -2.01 -9.00
CA SER A 56 9.34 -2.96 -8.34
C SER A 56 9.41 -2.83 -6.82
N LEU A 57 8.79 -1.79 -6.25
CA LEU A 57 8.73 -1.56 -4.81
C LEU A 57 7.71 -2.49 -4.11
N GLU A 58 6.82 -3.15 -4.86
CA GLU A 58 5.95 -4.22 -4.34
C GLU A 58 6.52 -5.58 -4.73
N GLN A 59 7.21 -6.24 -3.79
CA GLN A 59 7.97 -7.47 -4.03
C GLN A 59 7.14 -8.71 -3.75
N LEU A 60 6.86 -9.52 -4.78
CA LEU A 60 6.12 -10.77 -4.62
C LEU A 60 6.80 -11.69 -3.60
N THR A 61 6.04 -12.09 -2.57
CA THR A 61 6.49 -12.89 -1.44
C THR A 61 5.78 -14.24 -1.37
N LEU A 62 4.46 -14.27 -1.61
CA LEU A 62 3.68 -15.50 -1.72
C LEU A 62 2.80 -15.49 -2.98
N GLU A 63 2.67 -16.66 -3.57
CA GLU A 63 1.75 -16.96 -4.67
C GLU A 63 1.00 -18.25 -4.33
N PHE A 64 -0.31 -18.15 -4.12
CA PHE A 64 -1.14 -19.31 -3.78
C PHE A 64 -1.65 -20.07 -5.02
N GLY A 65 -1.58 -19.45 -6.20
CA GLY A 65 -1.98 -20.03 -7.47
C GLY A 65 -1.72 -19.11 -8.66
N PRO A 66 -1.95 -19.59 -9.90
CA PRO A 66 -1.60 -18.86 -11.14
C PRO A 66 -2.43 -17.59 -11.40
N TYR A 67 -3.48 -17.37 -10.59
CA TYR A 67 -4.36 -16.22 -10.65
C TYR A 67 -4.53 -15.57 -9.27
N GLY A 68 -3.61 -15.85 -8.35
CA GLY A 68 -3.68 -15.40 -6.97
C GLY A 68 -4.43 -16.36 -6.03
N PRO A 69 -4.62 -15.96 -4.77
CA PRO A 69 -4.16 -14.69 -4.19
C PRO A 69 -2.63 -14.55 -4.14
N TYR A 70 -2.15 -13.31 -4.11
CA TYR A 70 -0.75 -12.93 -4.04
C TYR A 70 -0.49 -12.12 -2.78
N VAL A 71 0.71 -12.25 -2.22
CA VAL A 71 1.20 -11.38 -1.16
C VAL A 71 2.47 -10.70 -1.61
N PHE A 72 2.48 -9.38 -1.60
CA PHE A 72 3.64 -8.54 -1.90
C PHE A 72 4.15 -7.91 -0.61
N LYS A 73 5.46 -7.75 -0.49
CA LYS A 73 6.12 -6.99 0.56
C LYS A 73 6.51 -5.63 0.02
N LEU A 74 6.21 -4.58 0.75
CA LEU A 74 6.63 -3.24 0.37
C LEU A 74 8.13 -3.07 0.65
N ASP A 75 8.88 -2.56 -0.32
CA ASP A 75 10.32 -2.38 -0.22
C ASP A 75 10.68 -1.39 0.90
N PHE A 76 11.77 -1.68 1.61
CA PHE A 76 12.17 -0.88 2.78
C PHE A 76 12.46 0.58 2.43
N THR A 77 12.89 0.88 1.20
CA THR A 77 13.24 2.25 0.79
C THR A 77 12.03 3.18 0.77
N ILE A 78 10.91 2.72 0.22
CA ILE A 78 9.66 3.49 0.21
C ILE A 78 8.99 3.50 1.59
N VAL A 79 9.10 2.40 2.35
CA VAL A 79 8.63 2.35 3.74
C VAL A 79 9.34 3.40 4.60
N ASP A 80 10.67 3.46 4.54
CA ASP A 80 11.46 4.44 5.29
C ASP A 80 11.11 5.87 4.86
N HIS A 81 10.96 6.11 3.56
CA HIS A 81 10.58 7.43 3.03
C HIS A 81 9.18 7.88 3.51
N LEU A 82 8.19 6.99 3.42
CA LEU A 82 6.83 7.25 3.90
C LEU A 82 6.79 7.52 5.41
N ALA A 83 7.63 6.83 6.20
CA ALA A 83 7.72 7.01 7.65
C ALA A 83 8.34 8.36 8.09
N GLU A 84 8.97 9.09 7.16
CA GLU A 84 9.55 10.42 7.41
C GLU A 84 8.62 11.57 7.05
N LEU A 85 7.53 11.31 6.33
CA LEU A 85 6.57 12.33 5.93
C LEU A 85 5.84 12.91 7.15
N ALA A 86 5.70 14.24 7.17
CA ALA A 86 4.88 14.90 8.17
C ALA A 86 3.39 14.79 7.78
N GLU A 87 2.51 14.73 8.77
CA GLU A 87 1.06 14.72 8.52
C GLU A 87 0.59 15.98 7.77
N ASP A 88 1.26 17.12 7.98
CA ASP A 88 0.98 18.38 7.28
C ASP A 88 1.24 18.29 5.77
N ASP A 89 2.06 17.34 5.31
CA ASP A 89 2.37 17.16 3.89
C ASP A 89 1.30 16.33 3.15
N ILE A 90 0.45 15.59 3.88
CA ILE A 90 -0.53 14.65 3.32
C ILE A 90 -1.48 15.37 2.34
N ASP A 91 -1.97 16.55 2.71
CA ASP A 91 -2.88 17.33 1.87
C ASP A 91 -2.26 17.70 0.51
N THR A 92 -0.97 18.04 0.51
CA THR A 92 -0.27 18.43 -0.72
C THR A 92 0.05 17.20 -1.56
N ILE A 93 0.48 16.10 -0.93
CA ILE A 93 0.82 14.86 -1.61
C ILE A 93 -0.42 14.24 -2.26
N SER A 94 -1.55 14.19 -1.55
CA SER A 94 -2.81 13.62 -2.06
C SER A 94 -3.37 14.44 -3.22
N ALA A 95 -3.26 15.77 -3.17
CA ALA A 95 -3.66 16.65 -4.26
C ALA A 95 -2.84 16.39 -5.53
N ASN A 96 -1.50 16.39 -5.39
CA ASN A 96 -0.59 16.11 -6.51
C ASN A 96 -0.82 14.72 -7.11
N TRP A 97 -1.08 13.72 -6.24
CA TRP A 97 -1.35 12.36 -6.67
C TRP A 97 -2.65 12.28 -7.48
N ALA A 98 -3.72 12.92 -7.02
CA ALA A 98 -5.00 12.98 -7.74
C ALA A 98 -4.87 13.63 -9.12
N ASP A 99 -4.05 14.68 -9.23
CA ASP A 99 -3.84 15.41 -10.49
C ASP A 99 -3.05 14.60 -11.53
N CYS A 100 -2.19 13.68 -11.07
CA CYS A 100 -1.30 12.90 -11.92
C CYS A 100 -1.86 11.52 -12.26
N ALA A 101 -2.75 10.99 -11.42
CA ALA A 101 -3.30 9.66 -11.55
C ALA A 101 -4.57 9.60 -12.40
N ASP A 102 -4.74 8.52 -13.18
CA ASP A 102 -6.05 8.18 -13.74
C ASP A 102 -6.91 7.55 -12.65
N THR A 103 -7.75 8.37 -12.04
CA THR A 103 -8.67 7.96 -10.95
C THR A 103 -10.10 7.76 -11.44
N SER A 104 -10.33 7.82 -12.75
CA SER A 104 -11.68 7.80 -13.34
C SER A 104 -12.46 6.52 -13.01
N PHE A 105 -11.75 5.40 -12.83
CA PHE A 105 -12.32 4.11 -12.47
C PHE A 105 -12.93 4.07 -11.06
N LEU A 106 -12.51 4.96 -10.15
CA LEU A 106 -13.08 5.07 -8.80
C LEU A 106 -14.49 5.66 -8.82
N ASN A 107 -14.84 6.41 -9.87
CA ASN A 107 -16.16 7.03 -10.06
C ASN A 107 -16.61 7.85 -8.83
N LEU A 108 -15.65 8.58 -8.25
CA LEU A 108 -15.85 9.51 -7.14
C LEU A 108 -15.90 10.95 -7.66
N ASN A 109 -16.55 11.84 -6.92
CA ASN A 109 -16.37 13.28 -7.14
C ASN A 109 -15.03 13.74 -6.50
N ASP A 110 -14.61 14.96 -6.80
CA ASP A 110 -13.31 15.48 -6.35
C ASP A 110 -13.16 15.50 -4.81
N GLU A 111 -14.24 15.78 -4.06
CA GLU A 111 -14.23 15.82 -2.60
C GLU A 111 -14.05 14.42 -2.01
N ASP A 112 -14.86 13.45 -2.45
CA ASP A 112 -14.79 12.06 -2.01
C ASP A 112 -13.45 11.40 -2.41
N LEU A 113 -12.92 11.74 -3.59
CA LEU A 113 -11.62 11.26 -4.05
C LEU A 113 -10.51 11.79 -3.14
N GLN A 114 -10.50 13.09 -2.86
CA GLN A 114 -9.48 13.67 -1.97
C GLN A 114 -9.53 13.05 -0.58
N ASP A 115 -10.72 12.86 0.00
CA ASP A 115 -10.88 12.23 1.30
C ASP A 115 -10.38 10.78 1.32
N LEU A 116 -10.64 10.02 0.25
CA LEU A 116 -10.13 8.66 0.08
C LEU A 116 -8.60 8.62 0.03
N LEU A 117 -7.98 9.44 -0.85
CA LEU A 117 -6.53 9.45 -1.02
C LEU A 117 -5.81 9.90 0.25
N LYS A 118 -6.34 10.92 0.95
CA LYS A 118 -5.81 11.37 2.25
C LYS A 118 -5.90 10.29 3.31
N ARG A 119 -7.07 9.65 3.44
CA ARG A 119 -7.26 8.57 4.41
C ARG A 119 -6.31 7.41 4.14
N PHE A 120 -6.17 7.01 2.88
CA PHE A 120 -5.26 5.95 2.49
C PHE A 120 -3.81 6.31 2.82
N LEU A 121 -3.34 7.48 2.39
CA LEU A 121 -1.97 7.94 2.64
C LEU A 121 -1.67 8.07 4.13
N PHE A 122 -2.61 8.62 4.91
CA PHE A 122 -2.49 8.72 6.36
C PHE A 122 -2.27 7.34 7.00
N ASN A 123 -3.12 6.36 6.68
CA ASN A 123 -3.00 5.01 7.25
C ASN A 123 -1.72 4.31 6.82
N LEU A 124 -1.32 4.46 5.55
CA LEU A 124 -0.07 3.90 5.03
C LEU A 124 1.16 4.49 5.73
N ILE A 125 1.22 5.83 5.90
CA ILE A 125 2.28 6.50 6.66
C ILE A 125 2.36 5.94 8.08
N HIS A 126 1.22 5.74 8.74
CA HIS A 126 1.18 5.17 10.09
C HIS A 126 1.72 3.74 10.15
N PHE A 127 1.38 2.89 9.17
CA PHE A 127 1.96 1.54 9.06
C PHE A 127 3.48 1.62 8.91
N CYS A 128 3.98 2.52 8.05
CA CYS A 128 5.42 2.72 7.84
C CYS A 128 6.13 3.22 9.10
N ILE A 129 5.54 4.17 9.83
CA ILE A 129 6.06 4.64 11.13
C ILE A 129 6.20 3.48 12.12
N LEU A 130 5.20 2.59 12.20
CA LEU A 130 5.24 1.41 13.08
C LEU A 130 6.36 0.44 12.68
N THR A 131 6.58 0.20 11.38
CA THR A 131 7.70 -0.64 10.92
C THR A 131 9.06 -0.05 11.28
N ARG A 132 9.19 1.29 11.28
CA ARG A 132 10.42 1.96 11.71
C ARG A 132 10.66 1.86 13.22
N GLN A 133 9.59 1.83 14.01
CA GLN A 133 9.65 1.67 15.46
C GLN A 133 9.95 0.23 15.87
N GLU A 134 9.39 -0.74 15.15
CA GLU A 134 9.57 -2.17 15.42
C GLU A 134 10.12 -2.90 14.19
N THR A 135 11.44 -3.06 14.16
CA THR A 135 12.22 -3.58 13.02
C THR A 135 11.86 -4.99 12.52
N LEU A 136 11.07 -5.75 13.28
CA LEU A 136 10.57 -7.06 12.86
C LEU A 136 9.29 -6.97 12.01
N LEU A 137 8.61 -5.83 12.03
CA LEU A 137 7.40 -5.60 11.25
C LEU A 137 7.74 -5.16 9.83
N SER A 138 6.90 -5.55 8.89
CA SER A 138 6.93 -5.09 7.51
C SER A 138 5.51 -4.84 7.02
N VAL A 139 5.39 -4.00 5.99
CA VAL A 139 4.12 -3.76 5.29
C VAL A 139 4.00 -4.76 4.15
N PHE A 140 2.88 -5.45 4.10
CA PHE A 140 2.52 -6.37 3.03
C PHE A 140 1.24 -5.93 2.35
N ILE A 141 1.03 -6.38 1.12
CA ILE A 141 -0.18 -6.17 0.35
C ILE A 141 -0.69 -7.55 -0.04
N TYR A 142 -1.88 -7.90 0.43
CA TYR A 142 -2.60 -9.08 0.00
C TYR A 142 -3.55 -8.68 -1.12
N SER A 143 -3.42 -9.32 -2.27
CA SER A 143 -4.21 -9.06 -3.48
C SER A 143 -4.84 -10.32 -4.02
N GLU A 144 -6.10 -10.25 -4.43
CA GLU A 144 -6.85 -11.43 -4.89
C GLU A 144 -6.67 -11.76 -6.37
N GLY A 145 -5.93 -10.92 -7.11
CA GLY A 145 -5.66 -11.08 -8.55
C GLY A 145 -6.66 -10.38 -9.45
#